data_AF-A0A3A4S196-F1
#
_entry.id   AF-A0A3A4S196-F1
#
_cell.length_a   1.000
_cell.length_b   1.000
_cell.length_c   1.000
_cell.angle_alpha   90.00
_cell.angle_beta   90.00
_cell.angle_gamma   90.00
#
_symmetry.space_group_name_H-M   'P 1'
#
loop_
_entity.id
_entity.type
_entity.pdbx_description
1 polymer ?
#
loop_
_entity_poly.entity_id
_entity_poly.type
_entity_poly.pdbx_seq_one_letter_code
_entity_poly.pdbx_strand_id
1 'polypeptide(L)'
;MIEIIPNSQILNTEYEKLFNLYQNTEKNNPDTVNYLHYSSNDKFRSLKSLGDDYNWIIVKQFDNIIAFALLVADGNVLNFKHVGLDYSVNRDTYSYFNLFYSAIKFAIENGFDFMQCGSTTYEVKLSLGCQVIDREATIIFNHKTNEKLMEFFKSFRFGGSKNE
;
A
#
# COMPACT_ATOMS: atom_id res chain seq x y z
N MET A 1 -6.71 24.96 -3.72
CA MET A 1 -5.46 24.83 -2.92
C MET A 1 -5.29 23.37 -2.57
N ILE A 2 -4.08 22.83 -2.73
CA ILE A 2 -3.75 21.44 -2.34
C ILE A 2 -2.96 21.49 -1.04
N GLU A 3 -3.41 20.73 -0.06
CA GLU A 3 -2.79 20.60 1.24
C GLU A 3 -2.38 19.15 1.47
N ILE A 4 -1.17 18.94 2.00
CA ILE A 4 -0.64 17.62 2.32
C ILE A 4 -0.36 17.58 3.82
N ILE A 5 -1.00 16.64 4.50
CA ILE A 5 -1.03 16.56 5.96
C ILE A 5 -0.40 15.22 6.36
N PRO A 6 0.92 15.17 6.61
CA PRO A 6 1.57 13.99 7.18
C PRO A 6 1.15 13.83 8.65
N ASN A 7 1.35 12.65 9.22
CA ASN A 7 1.08 12.40 10.64
C ASN A 7 -0.38 12.63 11.05
N SER A 8 -1.32 12.33 10.14
CA SER A 8 -2.73 12.64 10.33
C SER A 8 -3.41 11.68 11.30
N GLN A 9 -4.06 12.24 12.31
CA GLN A 9 -5.06 11.51 13.09
C GLN A 9 -6.39 11.51 12.33
N ILE A 10 -6.97 10.33 12.13
CA ILE A 10 -8.21 10.18 11.35
C ILE A 10 -9.42 10.28 12.26
N LEU A 11 -10.30 11.24 11.95
CA LEU A 11 -11.57 11.39 12.64
C LEU A 11 -12.49 10.21 12.30
N ASN A 12 -13.37 9.83 13.22
CA ASN A 12 -14.27 8.71 13.01
C ASN A 12 -15.19 8.87 11.78
N THR A 13 -15.48 10.11 11.40
CA THR A 13 -16.28 10.49 10.23
C THR A 13 -15.52 10.36 8.90
N GLU A 14 -14.19 10.36 8.92
CA GLU A 14 -13.36 10.37 7.70
C GLU A 14 -13.06 8.97 7.16
N TYR A 15 -13.10 7.93 8.02
CA TYR A 15 -12.83 6.53 7.62
C TYR A 15 -13.68 6.04 6.45
N GLU A 16 -14.93 6.50 6.34
CA GLU A 16 -15.79 6.19 5.18
C GLU A 16 -15.20 6.71 3.88
N LYS A 17 -14.73 7.96 3.88
CA LYS A 17 -14.11 8.58 2.70
C LYS A 17 -12.81 7.86 2.34
N LEU A 18 -11.98 7.52 3.33
CA LEU A 18 -10.73 6.77 3.09
C LEU A 18 -11.03 5.38 2.50
N PHE A 19 -12.01 4.66 3.05
CA PHE A 19 -12.40 3.36 2.53
C PHE A 19 -12.90 3.43 1.09
N ASN A 20 -13.70 4.45 0.75
CA ASN A 20 -14.17 4.65 -0.62
C ASN A 20 -13.01 4.96 -1.59
N LEU A 21 -12.04 5.79 -1.19
CA LEU A 21 -10.84 6.07 -1.99
C LEU A 21 -10.00 4.81 -2.22
N TYR A 22 -9.84 3.97 -1.19
CA TYR A 22 -9.18 2.67 -1.32
C TYR A 22 -9.88 1.76 -2.32
N GLN A 23 -11.21 1.60 -2.20
CA GLN A 23 -11.99 0.78 -3.13
C GLN A 23 -11.91 1.30 -4.56
N ASN A 24 -11.82 2.61 -4.76
CA ASN A 24 -11.62 3.19 -6.09
C ASN A 24 -10.26 2.77 -6.68
N THR A 25 -9.19 2.80 -5.88
CA THR A 25 -7.86 2.35 -6.31
C THR A 25 -7.82 0.88 -6.67
N GLU A 26 -8.44 0.01 -5.87
CA GLU A 26 -8.53 -1.43 -6.17
C GLU A 26 -9.29 -1.69 -7.47
N LYS A 27 -10.42 -1.01 -7.70
CA LYS A 27 -11.21 -1.15 -8.93
C LYS A 27 -10.47 -0.69 -10.18
N ASN A 28 -9.61 0.31 -10.06
CA ASN A 28 -8.82 0.84 -11.17
C ASN A 28 -7.52 0.04 -11.41
N ASN A 29 -7.25 -1.00 -10.62
CA ASN A 29 -6.06 -1.85 -10.77
C ASN A 29 -6.42 -3.35 -10.66
N PRO A 30 -7.27 -3.87 -11.57
CA PRO A 30 -7.82 -5.22 -11.47
C PRO A 30 -6.78 -6.33 -11.58
N ASP A 31 -5.63 -6.05 -12.20
CA ASP A 31 -4.55 -7.02 -12.38
C ASP A 31 -3.67 -7.19 -11.13
N THR A 32 -3.86 -6.34 -10.12
CA THR A 32 -3.17 -6.47 -8.82
C THR A 32 -4.03 -7.30 -7.88
N VAL A 33 -3.60 -8.53 -7.60
CA VAL A 33 -4.22 -9.35 -6.56
C VAL A 33 -3.82 -8.80 -5.20
N ASN A 34 -4.78 -8.17 -4.51
CA ASN A 34 -4.62 -7.80 -3.11
C ASN A 34 -5.18 -8.92 -2.22
N TYR A 35 -4.32 -9.56 -1.44
CA TYR A 35 -4.73 -10.65 -0.54
C TYR A 35 -5.33 -10.15 0.78
N LEU A 36 -5.24 -8.85 1.04
CA LEU A 36 -5.76 -8.21 2.24
C LEU A 36 -6.94 -7.31 1.87
N HIS A 37 -8.15 -7.81 2.12
CA HIS A 37 -9.36 -7.04 1.94
C HIS A 37 -9.85 -6.52 3.29
N TYR A 38 -9.91 -5.20 3.41
CA TYR A 38 -10.50 -4.55 4.57
C TYR A 38 -12.02 -4.67 4.52
N SER A 39 -12.62 -5.05 5.65
CA SER A 39 -14.07 -5.16 5.78
C SER A 39 -14.74 -3.80 5.61
N SER A 40 -15.84 -3.76 4.86
CA SER A 40 -16.73 -2.59 4.79
C SER A 40 -17.37 -2.24 6.14
N ASN A 41 -17.39 -3.17 7.10
CA ASN A 41 -17.86 -2.89 8.46
C ASN A 41 -16.79 -2.18 9.30
N ASP A 42 -15.52 -2.57 9.17
CA ASP A 42 -14.42 -2.00 9.93
C ASP A 42 -13.91 -0.69 9.33
N LYS A 43 -13.80 -0.61 7.99
CA LYS A 43 -13.30 0.58 7.27
C LYS A 43 -11.97 1.10 7.85
N PHE A 44 -11.02 0.20 8.16
CA PHE A 44 -9.71 0.48 8.78
C PHE A 44 -9.72 0.86 10.26
N ARG A 45 -10.87 0.91 10.94
CA ARG A 45 -10.94 1.35 12.35
C ARG A 45 -10.12 0.46 13.27
N SER A 46 -10.05 -0.84 12.99
CA SER A 46 -9.24 -1.79 13.74
C SER A 46 -7.75 -1.46 13.73
N LEU A 47 -7.22 -0.76 12.71
CA LEU A 47 -5.80 -0.39 12.64
C LEU A 47 -5.38 0.56 13.77
N LYS A 48 -6.34 1.22 14.44
CA LYS A 48 -6.06 2.01 15.64
C LYS A 48 -5.35 1.21 16.75
N SER A 49 -5.53 -0.11 16.77
CA SER A 49 -4.85 -0.98 17.73
C SER A 49 -3.33 -1.06 17.52
N LEU A 50 -2.81 -0.64 16.37
CA LEU A 50 -1.39 -0.60 16.06
C LEU A 50 -0.66 0.60 16.70
N GLY A 51 -1.39 1.53 17.33
CA GLY A 51 -0.78 2.65 18.08
C GLY A 51 0.12 3.52 17.19
N ASP A 52 1.38 3.67 17.58
CA ASP A 52 2.34 4.53 16.88
C ASP A 52 2.96 3.86 15.63
N ASP A 53 2.74 2.55 15.44
CA ASP A 53 3.28 1.80 14.31
C ASP A 53 2.50 2.03 13.00
N TYR A 54 1.38 2.75 13.03
CA TYR A 54 0.61 3.09 11.83
C TYR A 54 0.40 4.59 11.72
N ASN A 55 0.48 5.09 10.49
CA ASN A 55 0.38 6.52 10.23
C ASN A 55 -0.33 6.84 8.92
N TRP A 56 -0.93 8.03 8.82
CA TRP A 56 -1.64 8.48 7.63
C TRP A 56 -1.01 9.74 7.06
N ILE A 57 -0.91 9.77 5.74
CA ILE A 57 -0.73 11.00 4.98
C ILE A 57 -2.04 11.29 4.26
N ILE A 58 -2.58 12.49 4.45
CA ILE A 58 -3.83 12.93 3.83
C ILE A 58 -3.53 14.05 2.83
N VAL A 59 -4.15 13.98 1.65
CA VAL A 59 -4.14 15.07 0.67
C VAL A 59 -5.54 15.66 0.58
N LYS A 60 -5.66 16.96 0.80
CA LYS A 60 -6.92 17.71 0.67
C LYS A 60 -6.89 18.68 -0.49
N GLN A 61 -8.04 18.84 -1.13
CA GLN A 61 -8.32 19.91 -2.07
C GLN A 61 -9.59 20.64 -1.62
N PHE A 62 -9.44 21.91 -1.20
CA PHE A 62 -10.54 22.70 -0.63
C PHE A 62 -11.30 21.92 0.46
N ASP A 63 -10.58 21.49 1.50
CA ASP A 63 -11.06 20.68 2.64
C ASP A 63 -11.51 19.24 2.34
N ASN A 64 -11.69 18.87 1.08
CA ASN A 64 -12.06 17.51 0.70
C ASN A 64 -10.85 16.60 0.65
N ILE A 65 -10.89 15.46 1.35
CA ILE A 65 -9.86 14.42 1.23
C ILE A 65 -9.97 13.78 -0.15
N ILE A 66 -8.93 13.96 -0.96
CA ILE A 66 -8.86 13.44 -2.34
C ILE A 66 -7.87 12.30 -2.48
N ALA A 67 -6.95 12.13 -1.54
CA ALA A 67 -6.04 10.99 -1.51
C ALA A 67 -5.54 10.71 -0.10
N PHE A 68 -5.08 9.48 0.12
CA PHE A 68 -4.37 9.11 1.33
C PHE A 68 -3.28 8.07 1.06
N ALA A 69 -2.29 8.01 1.94
CA ALA A 69 -1.40 6.86 2.11
C ALA A 69 -1.45 6.37 3.57
N LEU A 70 -1.54 5.06 3.74
CA LEU A 70 -1.37 4.36 5.02
C LEU A 70 0.07 3.85 5.08
N LEU A 71 0.79 4.30 6.09
CA LEU A 71 2.15 3.87 6.42
C LEU A 71 2.11 2.91 7.60
N VAL A 72 2.93 1.87 7.58
CA VAL A 72 3.06 0.92 8.68
C VAL A 72 4.55 0.69 8.97
N ALA A 73 4.99 1.01 10.19
CA ALA A 73 6.31 0.73 10.68
C ALA A 73 6.43 -0.77 11.05
N ASP A 74 7.55 -1.37 10.69
CA ASP A 74 7.93 -2.73 11.08
C ASP A 74 9.44 -2.72 11.37
N GLY A 75 9.78 -2.51 12.64
CA GLY A 75 11.16 -2.21 13.05
C GLY A 75 11.71 -0.99 12.31
N ASN A 76 12.83 -1.16 11.61
CA ASN A 76 13.48 -0.09 10.84
C ASN A 76 12.95 0.04 9.39
N VAL A 77 11.88 -0.68 9.04
CA VAL A 77 11.28 -0.63 7.70
C VAL A 77 9.95 0.10 7.74
N LEU A 78 9.80 1.11 6.89
CA LEU A 78 8.53 1.79 6.65
C LEU A 78 7.80 1.17 5.46
N ASN A 79 6.62 0.63 5.68
CA ASN A 79 5.79 0.09 4.61
C ASN A 79 4.84 1.16 4.08
N PHE A 80 4.96 1.51 2.79
CA PHE A 80 3.96 2.32 2.07
C PHE A 80 2.79 1.42 1.66
N LYS A 81 1.93 1.13 2.65
CA LYS A 81 1.09 -0.07 2.66
C LYS A 81 -0.12 0.03 1.75
N HIS A 82 -0.92 1.09 1.88
CA HIS A 82 -2.10 1.31 1.03
C HIS A 82 -2.18 2.76 0.56
N VAL A 83 -2.71 2.93 -0.63
CA VAL A 83 -3.04 4.23 -1.21
C VAL A 83 -4.50 4.22 -1.64
N GLY A 84 -5.20 5.31 -1.39
CA GLY A 84 -6.49 5.60 -2.00
C GLY A 84 -6.43 6.91 -2.75
N LEU A 85 -7.00 6.94 -3.96
CA LEU A 85 -6.98 8.11 -4.84
C LEU A 85 -8.37 8.44 -5.35
N ASP A 86 -8.66 9.73 -5.45
CA ASP A 86 -9.71 10.25 -6.30
C ASP A 86 -9.15 10.46 -7.71
N TYR A 87 -9.40 9.50 -8.60
CA TYR A 87 -8.88 9.52 -9.96
C TYR A 87 -9.42 10.67 -10.81
N SER A 88 -10.54 11.29 -10.41
CA SER A 88 -11.08 12.45 -11.14
C SER A 88 -10.19 13.68 -11.02
N VAL A 89 -9.40 13.79 -9.96
CA VAL A 89 -8.51 14.94 -9.69
C VAL A 89 -7.04 14.56 -9.48
N ASN A 90 -6.72 13.27 -9.35
CA ASN A 90 -5.36 12.80 -9.05
C ASN A 90 -4.29 13.33 -10.02
N ARG A 91 -4.59 13.35 -11.33
CA ARG A 91 -3.64 13.78 -12.35
C ARG A 91 -3.33 15.29 -12.24
N ASP A 92 -4.36 16.10 -12.04
CA ASP A 92 -4.24 17.56 -11.99
C ASP A 92 -3.63 18.03 -10.65
N THR A 93 -3.82 17.24 -9.60
CA THR A 93 -3.33 17.54 -8.25
C THR A 93 -2.01 16.84 -7.92
N TYR A 94 -1.53 15.95 -8.79
CA TYR A 94 -0.36 15.11 -8.57
C TYR A 94 -0.40 14.33 -7.24
N SER A 95 -1.60 13.97 -6.78
CA SER A 95 -1.83 13.44 -5.43
C SER A 95 -1.01 12.18 -5.13
N TYR A 96 -0.92 11.24 -6.09
CA TYR A 96 -0.10 10.04 -5.95
C TYR A 96 1.37 10.35 -5.64
N PHE A 97 1.97 11.30 -6.38
CA PHE A 97 3.36 11.68 -6.17
C PHE A 97 3.55 12.45 -4.86
N ASN A 98 2.62 13.32 -4.51
CA ASN A 98 2.63 14.03 -3.23
C ASN A 98 2.64 13.06 -2.04
N LEU A 99 1.88 11.96 -2.12
CA LEU A 99 1.89 10.91 -1.10
C LEU A 99 3.25 10.20 -1.00
N PHE A 100 3.85 9.83 -2.14
CA PHE A 100 5.16 9.19 -2.18
C PHE A 100 6.25 10.08 -1.59
N TYR A 101 6.37 11.33 -2.06
CA TYR A 101 7.40 12.24 -1.56
C TYR A 101 7.21 12.55 -0.07
N SER A 102 5.97 12.65 0.40
CA SER A 102 5.68 12.85 1.83
C SER A 102 6.06 11.64 2.67
N ALA A 103 5.83 10.42 2.16
CA ALA A 103 6.23 9.20 2.85
C ALA A 103 7.75 9.00 2.86
N ILE A 104 8.45 9.33 1.77
CA ILE A 104 9.93 9.33 1.71
C ILE A 104 10.49 10.32 2.73
N LYS A 105 9.94 11.55 2.76
CA LYS A 105 10.33 12.55 3.75
C LYS A 105 10.10 12.05 5.18
N PHE A 106 8.93 11.49 5.46
CA PHE A 106 8.62 10.90 6.77
C PHE A 106 9.60 9.78 7.14
N ALA A 107 9.96 8.90 6.20
CA ALA A 107 10.93 7.83 6.42
C ALA A 107 12.30 8.39 6.85
N ILE A 108 12.80 9.38 6.12
CA ILE A 108 14.09 10.03 6.38
C ILE A 108 14.07 10.74 7.74
N GLU A 109 13.03 11.53 8.03
CA GLU A 109 12.94 12.31 9.26
C GLU A 109 12.83 11.44 10.52
N ASN A 110 12.28 10.23 10.40
CA ASN A 110 12.13 9.29 11.50
C ASN A 110 13.22 8.21 11.53
N GLY A 111 14.24 8.30 10.67
CA GLY A 111 15.40 7.40 10.71
C GLY A 111 15.12 5.96 10.30
N PHE A 112 14.13 5.73 9.42
CA PHE A 112 13.93 4.40 8.84
C PHE A 112 15.06 4.06 7.86
N ASP A 113 15.56 2.83 7.92
CA ASP A 113 16.64 2.34 7.04
C ASP A 113 16.11 2.07 5.62
N PHE A 114 14.87 1.58 5.52
CA PHE A 114 14.24 1.21 4.26
C PHE A 114 12.78 1.65 4.21
N MET A 115 12.34 2.06 3.02
CA MET A 115 10.92 2.24 2.70
C MET A 115 10.49 1.22 1.65
N GLN A 116 9.54 0.35 1.99
CA GLN A 116 8.97 -0.63 1.08
C GLN A 116 7.79 -0.03 0.32
N CYS A 117 7.96 0.15 -0.99
CA CYS A 117 6.98 0.81 -1.87
C CYS A 117 5.95 -0.15 -2.52
N GLY A 118 5.98 -1.44 -2.19
CA GLY A 118 5.10 -2.47 -2.76
C GLY A 118 5.52 -2.98 -4.15
N SER A 119 4.91 -4.06 -4.61
CA SER A 119 5.38 -4.90 -5.74
C SER A 119 4.72 -4.65 -7.11
N THR A 120 3.94 -3.58 -7.25
CA THR A 120 3.25 -3.24 -8.51
C THR A 120 3.73 -1.91 -9.09
N THR A 121 3.36 -1.59 -10.34
CA THR A 121 3.68 -0.29 -10.96
C THR A 121 5.18 0.07 -10.86
N TYR A 122 6.05 -0.88 -11.25
CA TYR A 122 7.50 -0.76 -11.08
C TYR A 122 8.08 0.48 -11.74
N GLU A 123 7.68 0.79 -12.97
CA GLU A 123 8.24 1.92 -13.74
C GLU A 123 8.11 3.26 -13.00
N VAL A 124 6.94 3.51 -12.39
CA VAL A 124 6.71 4.74 -11.63
C VAL A 124 7.54 4.77 -10.35
N LYS A 125 7.74 3.63 -9.70
CA LYS A 125 8.54 3.55 -8.46
C LYS A 125 10.03 3.69 -8.75
N LEU A 126 10.50 3.09 -9.84
CA LEU A 126 11.87 3.24 -10.33
C LEU A 126 12.19 4.71 -10.64
N SER A 127 11.26 5.43 -11.28
CA SER A 127 11.46 6.87 -11.57
C SER A 127 11.49 7.75 -10.31
N LEU A 128 10.95 7.27 -9.19
CA LEU A 128 11.06 7.90 -7.88
C LEU A 128 12.35 7.52 -7.12
N GLY A 129 13.22 6.71 -7.72
CA GLY A 129 14.48 6.27 -7.12
C GLY A 129 14.36 4.98 -6.31
N CYS A 130 13.23 4.27 -6.36
CA CYS A 130 13.14 2.94 -5.77
C CYS A 130 14.03 1.95 -6.54
N GLN A 131 14.41 0.88 -5.86
CA GLN A 131 15.11 -0.25 -6.46
C GLN A 131 14.22 -1.48 -6.41
N VAL A 132 14.32 -2.32 -7.45
CA VAL A 132 13.69 -3.65 -7.43
C VAL A 132 14.56 -4.56 -6.57
N ILE A 133 13.93 -5.20 -5.59
CA ILE A 133 14.58 -6.14 -4.68
C ILE A 133 13.88 -7.48 -4.82
N ASP A 134 14.66 -8.52 -5.10
CA ASP A 134 14.17 -9.89 -5.16
C ASP A 134 13.64 -10.34 -3.81
N ARG A 135 12.52 -11.07 -3.83
CA ARG A 135 11.91 -11.64 -2.62
C ARG A 135 11.73 -13.13 -2.77
N GLU A 136 12.08 -13.82 -1.71
CA GLU A 136 11.85 -15.26 -1.59
C GLU A 136 10.71 -15.51 -0.60
N ALA A 137 9.86 -16.47 -0.93
CA ALA A 137 8.81 -16.96 -0.04
C ALA A 137 8.93 -18.47 0.06
N THR A 138 9.00 -18.99 1.28
CA THR A 138 9.02 -20.43 1.53
C THR A 138 7.66 -20.89 2.03
N ILE A 139 7.10 -21.91 1.38
CA ILE A 139 5.84 -22.54 1.80
C ILE A 139 6.15 -23.94 2.31
N ILE A 140 5.91 -24.18 3.60
CA ILE A 140 6.17 -25.46 4.26
C ILE A 140 4.85 -26.21 4.48
N PHE A 141 4.78 -27.48 4.09
CA PHE A 141 3.62 -28.34 4.29
C PHE A 141 3.95 -29.41 5.34
N ASN A 142 3.22 -29.41 6.46
CA ASN A 142 3.42 -30.35 7.57
C ASN A 142 2.66 -31.68 7.41
N HIS A 143 2.06 -31.95 6.26
CA HIS A 143 1.45 -33.24 5.95
C HIS A 143 2.43 -34.13 5.17
N LYS A 144 2.36 -35.46 5.37
CA LYS A 144 3.00 -36.41 4.44
C LYS A 144 2.56 -36.06 3.03
N THR A 145 3.50 -35.60 2.22
CA THR A 145 3.32 -35.33 0.81
C THR A 145 2.71 -36.57 0.17
N ASN A 146 1.52 -36.42 -0.40
CA ASN A 146 0.93 -37.46 -1.25
C ASN A 146 1.08 -37.03 -2.72
N GLU A 147 0.88 -37.97 -3.63
CA GLU A 147 1.08 -37.75 -5.06
C GLU A 147 0.24 -36.58 -5.60
N LYS A 148 -0.97 -36.36 -5.06
CA LYS A 148 -1.85 -35.24 -5.44
C LYS A 148 -1.27 -33.88 -5.07
N LEU A 149 -0.66 -33.76 -3.89
CA LEU A 149 -0.02 -32.51 -3.47
C LEU A 149 1.19 -32.20 -4.38
N MET A 150 1.97 -33.23 -4.75
CA MET A 150 3.10 -33.09 -5.67
C MET A 150 2.68 -32.73 -7.09
N GLU A 151 1.59 -33.30 -7.59
CA GLU A 151 1.00 -32.95 -8.87
C GLU A 151 0.47 -31.50 -8.89
N PHE A 152 -0.14 -31.05 -7.78
CA PHE A 152 -0.54 -29.67 -7.58
C PHE A 152 0.64 -28.69 -7.61
N PHE A 153 1.79 -29.00 -7.00
CA PHE A 153 2.97 -28.13 -7.12
C PHE A 153 3.56 -28.11 -8.53
N LYS A 154 3.56 -29.24 -9.24
CA LYS A 154 4.01 -29.28 -10.64
C LYS A 154 3.10 -28.47 -11.57
N SER A 155 1.82 -28.34 -11.22
CA SER A 155 0.88 -27.50 -11.97
C SER A 155 0.97 -26.01 -11.60
N PHE A 156 1.53 -25.68 -10.42
CA PHE A 156 1.82 -24.31 -10.03
C PHE A 156 2.98 -23.73 -10.86
N ARG A 157 2.66 -22.77 -11.73
CA ARG A 157 3.65 -21.82 -12.24
C ARG A 157 3.66 -20.63 -11.29
N PHE A 158 4.65 -20.56 -10.40
CA PHE A 158 4.88 -19.33 -9.65
C PHE A 158 5.27 -18.24 -10.64
N GLY A 159 4.39 -17.26 -10.82
CA GLY A 159 4.62 -16.12 -11.69
C GLY A 159 5.69 -15.21 -11.10
N GLY A 160 6.83 -15.18 -11.77
CA GLY A 160 7.79 -14.07 -11.76
C GLY A 160 7.99 -13.66 -13.20
N SER A 161 8.15 -12.37 -13.46
CA SER A 161 8.41 -11.82 -14.80
C SER A 161 9.42 -12.69 -15.53
N LYS A 162 9.08 -13.15 -16.75
CA LYS A 162 10.12 -13.59 -17.67
C LYS A 162 11.00 -12.36 -17.88
N ASN A 163 12.27 -12.46 -17.52
CA ASN A 163 13.26 -11.52 -18.05
C ASN A 163 13.19 -11.63 -19.57
N GLU A 164 12.75 -10.56 -20.22
CA GLU A 164 13.13 -10.26 -21.61
C GLU A 164 14.58 -9.75 -21.62
#